data_AF-A0AAE0L0T6-F1
#
_entry.id   AF-A0AAE0L0T6-F1
#
_cell.length_a   1.000
_cell.length_b   1.000
_cell.length_c   1.000
_cell.angle_alpha   90.00
_cell.angle_beta   90.00
_cell.angle_gamma   90.00
#
_symmetry.space_group_name_H-M   'P 1'
#
loop_
_entity.id
_entity.type
_entity.pdbx_description
1 polymer ?
#
loop_
_entity_poly.entity_id
_entity_poly.type
_entity_poly.pdbx_seq_one_letter_code
_entity_poly.pdbx_strand_id
1 'polypeptide(L)'
;MYLYHSMLSLDQIPRERAVAFVIGFGLVVLILFAPSRESIALVQSPEQNRLSSLSNSDPYARLRDRCSSEAATFCAEKTSQTLLSCLHGHAMDAKEECREEVKCHRPDKYHGHEECWDGILRPISQEGIASVRYDAVLPPGPGSHASNIIYLHKYEALLLSWCYFATNQVVVTRRSVTADRWSRPVTAASEEYGSAQNSVLFYDEQRDVVTLLYTSQGGQDSGVHMVTSSDGGATWGSNINVAISKSSIMTKNHVIKSKSDQEWLLPVYTTFDSSAVWHSATGEAGSWEPLCEVMAGTDAGRVQPTIVRKADGNLLAFYRSRDVDWIYTATSDDDGRTWTSPSRTPLPSNDSGIQAVMLKSGRTAIVFNNVAGSIRWPLSVALSEDYGATWPWIADLEPVAGSTKGARGEYSYPSITQTPDEDLHISYTFNRESVRYARITEAWIMEGSSGGAYRGLSKAT
;
A
#
# COMPACT_ATOMS: atom_id res chain seq x y z
N MET A 1 57.32 16.26 30.35
CA MET A 1 57.24 17.72 30.63
C MET A 1 56.63 18.37 29.40
N TYR A 2 55.37 18.78 29.29
CA TYR A 2 54.17 18.72 30.12
C TYR A 2 52.97 18.61 29.14
N LEU A 3 51.97 17.80 29.48
CA LEU A 3 50.63 17.84 28.89
C LEU A 3 49.99 19.21 29.18
N TYR A 4 49.26 19.77 28.21
CA TYR A 4 48.14 20.68 28.50
C TYR A 4 46.89 20.17 27.79
N HIS A 5 46.02 19.58 28.61
CA HIS A 5 44.62 19.35 28.31
C HIS A 5 43.90 20.69 28.19
N SER A 6 43.19 20.88 27.08
CA SER A 6 42.02 21.76 27.04
C SER A 6 40.80 20.86 26.82
N MET A 7 40.40 20.12 27.87
CA MET A 7 39.06 19.55 27.93
C MET A 7 38.08 20.71 28.08
N LEU A 8 37.34 21.04 27.02
CA LEU A 8 36.04 21.65 27.19
C LEU A 8 35.14 20.56 27.78
N SER A 9 34.73 20.74 29.04
CA SER A 9 33.84 19.81 29.73
C SER A 9 32.47 19.79 29.03
N LEU A 10 32.24 18.76 28.21
CA LEU A 10 30.93 18.40 27.68
C LEU A 10 30.06 17.67 28.73
N ASP A 11 30.50 17.59 29.99
CA ASP A 11 29.88 16.82 31.07
C ASP A 11 28.62 17.45 31.69
N GLN A 12 28.03 18.47 31.08
CA GLN A 12 26.72 19.02 31.51
C GLN A 12 25.60 18.93 30.45
N ILE A 13 25.84 18.26 29.31
CA ILE A 13 24.82 18.05 28.29
C ILE A 13 24.52 16.55 28.20
N PRO A 14 23.29 16.09 28.47
CA PRO A 14 22.96 14.68 28.34
C PRO A 14 23.25 14.21 26.91
N ARG A 15 24.03 13.12 26.79
CA ARG A 15 24.60 12.58 25.52
C ARG A 15 23.57 12.17 24.45
N GLU A 16 22.28 12.30 24.72
CA GLU A 16 21.20 11.93 23.81
C GLU A 16 20.69 13.10 22.93
N ARG A 17 21.27 14.32 23.02
CA ARG A 17 20.67 15.53 22.40
C ARG A 17 21.61 16.48 21.68
N ALA A 18 22.80 16.03 21.27
CA ALA A 18 23.74 16.84 20.50
C ALA A 18 24.37 16.05 19.35
N VAL A 19 24.34 16.59 18.13
CA VAL A 19 25.10 16.08 16.98
C VAL A 19 26.13 17.15 16.60
N ALA A 20 27.40 16.78 16.60
CA ALA A 20 28.49 17.65 16.19
C ALA A 20 29.00 17.21 14.81
N PHE A 21 29.13 18.16 13.88
CA PHE A 21 29.78 17.93 12.59
C PHE A 21 31.06 18.75 12.50
N VAL A 22 32.13 18.11 12.05
CA VAL A 22 33.38 18.78 11.66
C VAL A 22 33.33 18.96 10.16
N ILE A 23 33.25 20.21 9.69
CA ILE A 23 33.29 20.54 8.27
C ILE A 23 34.70 21.09 7.99
N GLY A 24 35.33 20.64 6.90
CA GLY A 24 36.69 21.05 6.54
C GLY A 24 36.88 22.58 6.54
N PHE A 25 38.08 23.03 6.90
CA PHE A 25 38.47 24.42 7.24
C PHE A 25 38.01 24.94 8.61
N GLY A 26 38.06 24.09 9.65
CA GLY A 26 38.14 24.55 11.05
C GLY A 26 36.84 25.09 11.66
N LEU A 27 35.69 24.92 10.99
CA LEU A 27 34.39 25.29 11.53
C LEU A 27 33.71 24.07 12.18
N VAL A 28 33.33 24.19 13.45
CA VAL A 28 32.53 23.19 14.17
C VAL A 28 31.14 23.77 14.41
N VAL A 29 30.11 23.10 13.89
CA VAL A 29 28.71 23.48 14.13
C VAL A 29 28.12 22.51 15.16
N LEU A 30 27.61 23.06 16.25
CA LEU A 30 26.89 22.34 17.31
C LEU A 30 25.41 22.67 17.22
N ILE A 31 24.57 21.66 16.98
CA ILE A 31 23.12 21.79 17.01
C ILE A 31 22.62 21.14 18.30
N LEU A 32 21.93 21.92 19.13
CA LEU A 32 21.31 21.47 20.38
C LEU A 32 19.79 21.52 20.24
N PHE A 33 19.11 20.43 20.57
CA PHE A 33 17.64 20.38 20.60
C PHE A 33 17.14 20.55 22.05
N ALA A 34 16.48 21.68 22.33
CA ALA A 34 15.79 21.92 23.60
C ALA A 34 14.26 21.76 23.42
N PRO A 35 13.53 21.12 24.36
CA PRO A 35 12.13 20.73 24.17
C PRO A 35 11.11 21.87 24.36
N SER A 36 11.53 23.13 24.42
CA SER A 36 10.59 24.26 24.44
C SER A 36 11.30 25.53 23.98
N ARG A 37 10.86 26.05 22.83
CA ARG A 37 11.39 27.17 22.04
C ARG A 37 12.55 26.77 21.12
N GLU A 38 12.24 26.76 19.82
CA GLU A 38 13.22 26.75 18.73
C GLU A 38 14.22 27.89 18.93
N SER A 39 15.47 27.54 19.18
CA SER A 39 16.58 28.49 19.22
C SER A 39 17.80 27.78 18.66
N ILE A 40 18.17 28.10 17.42
CA ILE A 40 19.41 27.65 16.80
C ILE A 40 20.49 28.67 17.17
N ALA A 41 21.54 28.25 17.86
CA ALA A 41 22.71 29.08 18.13
C ALA A 41 23.88 28.62 17.24
N LEU A 42 24.37 29.51 16.38
CA LEU A 42 25.61 29.32 15.62
C LEU A 42 26.76 29.97 16.39
N VAL A 43 27.75 29.17 16.79
CA VAL A 43 28.98 29.67 17.42
C VAL A 43 30.09 29.65 16.38
N GLN A 44 30.64 30.81 16.03
CA GLN A 44 31.81 30.95 15.17
C GLN A 44 33.07 30.97 16.03
N SER A 45 34.11 30.21 15.67
CA SER A 45 35.39 30.25 16.37
C SER A 45 36.15 31.55 16.02
N PRO A 46 36.83 32.23 16.97
CA PRO A 46 37.48 33.50 16.72
C PRO A 46 38.92 33.31 16.25
N GLU A 47 39.12 33.18 14.93
CA GLU A 47 40.38 33.56 14.30
C GLU A 47 40.11 34.52 13.14
N GLN A 48 39.77 35.77 13.49
CA GLN A 48 40.24 36.96 12.77
C GLN A 48 39.93 38.23 13.57
N ASN A 49 41.00 38.87 14.04
CA ASN A 49 40.99 40.16 14.71
C ASN A 49 40.36 41.25 13.81
N ARG A 50 39.17 41.74 14.19
CA ARG A 50 38.78 43.17 14.17
C ARG A 50 37.44 43.35 14.87
N LEU A 51 37.49 43.79 16.12
CA LEU A 51 36.36 44.41 16.82
C LEU A 51 36.03 45.73 16.14
N SER A 52 34.87 45.82 15.49
CA SER A 52 34.21 47.11 15.24
C SER A 52 32.78 47.01 15.74
N SER A 53 32.48 47.83 16.75
CA SER A 53 31.17 48.02 17.35
C SER A 53 30.16 48.51 16.31
N LEU A 54 29.11 47.74 16.06
CA LEU A 54 27.93 48.22 15.34
C LEU A 54 26.69 48.07 16.24
N SER A 55 26.11 49.23 16.52
CA SER A 55 24.94 49.52 17.33
C SER A 55 23.65 48.92 16.77
N ASN A 56 22.76 48.51 17.70
CA ASN A 56 21.29 48.43 17.60
C ASN A 56 20.66 48.60 16.21
N SER A 57 20.84 47.63 15.33
CA SER A 57 19.90 47.39 14.24
C SER A 57 19.72 45.89 14.09
N ASP A 58 18.47 45.47 14.24
CA ASP A 58 18.00 44.08 14.20
C ASP A 58 18.43 43.40 12.89
N PRO A 59 19.36 42.41 12.92
CA PRO A 59 19.81 41.71 11.72
C PRO A 59 18.75 40.78 11.15
N TYR A 60 17.62 40.56 11.84
CA TYR A 60 16.52 39.70 11.39
C TYR A 60 15.50 40.42 10.50
N ALA A 61 15.53 41.75 10.42
CA ALA A 61 14.55 42.51 9.64
C ALA A 61 14.61 42.20 8.13
N ARG A 62 15.77 41.81 7.57
CA ARG A 62 15.90 41.47 6.14
C ARG A 62 15.61 40.00 5.81
N LEU A 63 15.61 39.11 6.80
CA LEU A 63 15.33 37.67 6.61
C LEU A 63 13.83 37.37 6.68
N ARG A 64 13.07 38.15 7.46
CA ARG A 64 11.62 37.99 7.61
C ARG A 64 10.83 38.32 6.34
N ASP A 65 11.35 39.22 5.49
CA ASP A 65 10.69 39.62 4.23
C ASP A 65 10.94 38.65 3.06
N ARG A 66 11.86 37.68 3.17
CA ARG A 66 12.23 36.78 2.05
C ARG A 66 11.69 35.36 2.13
N CYS A 67 11.24 34.91 3.30
CA CYS A 67 10.61 33.60 3.47
C CYS A 67 9.19 33.80 4.01
N SER A 68 8.19 33.56 3.17
CA SER A 68 6.79 33.47 3.62
C SER A 68 6.69 32.40 4.70
N SER A 69 5.94 32.70 5.76
CA SER A 69 5.85 31.87 6.98
C SER A 69 5.47 30.41 6.75
N GLU A 70 4.82 30.07 5.63
CA GLU A 70 4.47 28.70 5.26
C GLU A 70 5.66 27.85 4.76
N ALA A 71 6.69 28.46 4.19
CA ALA A 71 7.85 27.72 3.65
C ALA A 71 8.81 27.27 4.76
N ALA A 72 8.92 28.05 5.84
CA ALA A 72 9.83 27.74 6.94
C ALA A 72 9.34 26.52 7.75
N THR A 73 8.02 26.36 7.93
CA THR A 73 7.44 25.22 8.65
C THR A 73 7.49 23.94 7.81
N PHE A 74 7.39 24.04 6.49
CA PHE A 74 7.43 22.88 5.57
C PHE A 74 8.85 22.35 5.32
N CYS A 75 9.88 23.21 5.34
CA CYS A 75 11.26 22.77 5.12
C CYS A 75 11.95 22.19 6.36
N ALA A 76 11.41 22.38 7.56
CA ALA A 76 12.01 21.88 8.81
C ALA A 76 11.94 20.34 8.94
N GLU A 77 11.11 19.66 8.14
CA GLU A 77 10.96 18.19 8.15
C GLU A 77 11.90 17.46 7.17
N LYS A 78 12.64 18.16 6.30
CA LYS A 78 13.67 17.55 5.45
C LYS A 78 15.07 17.73 6.04
N THR A 79 15.89 16.69 5.87
CA THR A 79 17.25 16.47 6.38
C THR A 79 18.20 17.68 6.25
N SER A 80 19.27 17.66 7.06
CA SER A 80 20.30 18.71 7.21
C SER A 80 20.89 19.32 5.93
N GLN A 81 20.75 18.67 4.77
CA GLN A 81 21.19 19.18 3.47
C GLN A 81 20.32 20.34 2.93
N THR A 82 19.00 20.33 3.17
CA THR A 82 18.08 21.37 2.67
C THR A 82 18.25 22.69 3.43
N LEU A 83 18.61 22.62 4.71
CA LEU A 83 18.97 23.80 5.51
C LEU A 83 20.29 24.42 5.04
N LEU A 84 21.25 23.58 4.59
CA LEU A 84 22.53 24.03 4.05
C LEU A 84 22.37 24.80 2.73
N SER A 85 21.48 24.38 1.82
CA SER A 85 21.27 25.08 0.54
C SER A 85 20.61 26.46 0.73
N CYS A 86 19.69 26.59 1.70
CA CYS A 86 19.11 27.88 2.06
C CYS A 86 20.12 28.86 2.67
N LEU A 87 21.05 28.38 3.50
CA LEU A 87 22.08 29.22 4.14
C LEU A 87 23.15 29.74 3.15
N HIS A 88 23.42 29.02 2.06
CA HIS A 88 24.39 29.42 1.04
C HIS A 88 23.84 30.39 -0.03
N GLY A 89 22.61 30.90 0.12
CA GLY A 89 22.03 31.88 -0.80
C GLY A 89 21.42 31.27 -2.08
N HIS A 90 21.29 29.94 -2.15
CA HIS A 90 20.65 29.20 -3.25
C HIS A 90 19.13 29.06 -3.01
N ALA A 91 18.44 30.16 -2.69
CA ALA A 91 16.99 30.14 -2.41
C ALA A 91 16.14 29.80 -3.66
N MET A 92 16.70 29.92 -4.87
CA MET A 92 16.06 29.47 -6.11
C MET A 92 16.16 27.95 -6.28
N ASP A 93 17.32 27.35 -5.99
CA ASP A 93 17.54 25.91 -6.13
C ASP A 93 16.77 25.11 -5.07
N ALA A 94 16.65 25.61 -3.83
CA ALA A 94 15.82 24.97 -2.80
C ALA A 94 14.31 25.07 -3.11
N LYS A 95 13.88 26.13 -3.83
CA LYS A 95 12.52 26.23 -4.37
C LYS A 95 12.31 25.30 -5.55
N GLU A 96 13.33 25.01 -6.35
CA GLU A 96 13.28 24.01 -7.41
C GLU A 96 13.30 22.58 -6.85
N GLU A 97 14.12 22.25 -5.84
CA GLU A 97 14.07 20.95 -5.13
C GLU A 97 12.75 20.74 -4.38
N CYS A 98 12.15 21.79 -3.80
CA CYS A 98 10.79 21.71 -3.25
C CYS A 98 9.69 21.70 -4.34
N ARG A 99 9.97 22.20 -5.56
CA ARG A 99 9.08 22.10 -6.74
C ARG A 99 9.31 20.82 -7.55
N GLU A 100 10.38 20.08 -7.31
CA GLU A 100 10.64 18.81 -7.98
C GLU A 100 9.68 17.70 -7.51
N GLU A 101 8.96 17.91 -6.42
CA GLU A 101 7.83 17.08 -6.00
C GLU A 101 6.51 17.66 -6.57
N VAL A 102 5.74 16.83 -7.28
CA VAL A 102 4.52 17.13 -8.06
C VAL A 102 4.74 17.67 -9.48
N LYS A 103 5.70 17.13 -10.24
CA LYS A 103 5.48 17.03 -11.70
C LYS A 103 4.48 15.88 -11.91
N CYS A 104 3.30 16.16 -12.48
CA CYS A 104 2.45 15.10 -13.03
C CYS A 104 3.27 14.41 -14.12
N HIS A 105 3.87 13.26 -13.80
CA HIS A 105 4.92 12.67 -14.63
C HIS A 105 4.39 12.28 -16.01
N ARG A 106 3.07 12.17 -16.19
CA ARG A 106 2.37 12.04 -17.46
C ARG A 106 0.94 12.59 -17.38
N PRO A 107 0.61 13.74 -17.97
CA PRO A 107 -0.78 14.15 -18.12
C PRO A 107 -1.42 13.34 -19.27
N ASP A 108 -1.64 12.05 -19.06
CA ASP A 108 -2.59 11.32 -19.89
C ASP A 108 -3.98 11.71 -19.39
N LYS A 109 -4.83 12.24 -20.29
CA LYS A 109 -6.22 12.56 -19.95
C LYS A 109 -7.01 11.26 -19.93
N TYR A 110 -7.18 10.68 -18.75
CA TYR A 110 -8.11 9.59 -18.53
C TYR A 110 -9.38 10.14 -17.87
N HIS A 111 -10.55 9.88 -18.45
CA HIS A 111 -11.82 10.52 -18.08
C HIS A 111 -11.79 12.07 -18.00
N GLY A 112 -10.90 12.72 -18.77
CA GLY A 112 -10.81 14.18 -18.84
C GLY A 112 -10.02 14.86 -17.71
N HIS A 113 -9.44 14.10 -16.77
CA HIS A 113 -8.59 14.62 -15.69
C HIS A 113 -7.10 14.34 -15.95
N GLU A 114 -6.20 15.23 -15.50
CA GLU A 114 -4.77 14.93 -15.45
C GLU A 114 -4.51 13.92 -14.33
N GLU A 115 -3.93 12.77 -14.68
CA GLU A 115 -3.54 11.76 -13.69
C GLU A 115 -2.18 12.10 -13.08
N CYS A 116 -2.19 12.55 -11.82
CA CYS A 116 -0.98 12.86 -11.06
C CYS A 116 -0.79 11.80 -9.97
N TRP A 117 0.44 11.29 -9.83
CA TRP A 117 0.81 10.32 -8.79
C TRP A 117 1.06 11.01 -7.45
N ASP A 118 0.07 11.76 -6.97
CA ASP A 118 0.15 12.56 -5.75
C ASP A 118 -0.67 12.01 -4.60
N GLY A 119 -1.39 10.91 -4.83
CA GLY A 119 -2.25 10.29 -3.84
C GLY A 119 -3.45 11.14 -3.41
N ILE A 120 -3.79 12.20 -4.15
CA ILE A 120 -4.96 13.04 -3.86
C ILE A 120 -6.22 12.39 -4.41
N LEU A 121 -7.23 12.29 -3.55
CA LEU A 121 -8.55 11.76 -3.84
C LEU A 121 -9.35 12.79 -4.65
N ARG A 122 -9.86 12.37 -5.81
CA ARG A 122 -10.60 13.23 -6.74
C ARG A 122 -11.93 12.58 -7.12
N PRO A 123 -13.05 13.33 -7.17
CA PRO A 123 -14.30 12.78 -7.65
C PRO A 123 -14.21 12.48 -9.15
N ILE A 124 -14.73 11.33 -9.54
CA ILE A 124 -14.85 10.87 -10.93
C ILE A 124 -16.34 10.68 -11.23
N SER A 125 -16.82 11.41 -12.23
CA SER A 125 -18.16 11.21 -12.78
C SER A 125 -18.09 10.22 -13.94
N GLN A 126 -19.01 9.27 -13.99
CA GLN A 126 -19.12 8.31 -15.07
C GLN A 126 -20.52 8.41 -15.69
N GLU A 127 -20.58 8.42 -17.02
CA GLU A 127 -21.85 8.54 -17.75
C GLU A 127 -22.80 7.40 -17.34
N GLY A 128 -24.04 7.77 -17.01
CA GLY A 128 -25.07 6.81 -16.59
C GLY A 128 -25.03 6.39 -15.12
N ILE A 129 -24.08 6.89 -14.32
CA ILE A 129 -23.98 6.63 -12.87
C ILE A 129 -24.16 7.96 -12.13
N ALA A 130 -25.16 8.03 -11.25
CA ALA A 130 -25.45 9.22 -10.45
C ALA A 130 -24.60 9.29 -9.18
N SER A 131 -24.31 8.12 -8.59
CA SER A 131 -23.40 7.96 -7.46
C SER A 131 -21.98 8.40 -7.83
N VAL A 132 -21.31 9.12 -6.92
CA VAL A 132 -19.93 9.61 -7.14
C VAL A 132 -18.92 8.54 -6.74
N ARG A 133 -17.93 8.30 -7.62
CA ARG A 133 -16.71 7.54 -7.30
C ARG A 133 -15.58 8.51 -6.98
N TYR A 134 -14.65 8.12 -6.12
CA TYR A 134 -13.45 8.91 -5.88
C TYR A 134 -12.18 8.10 -6.13
N ASP A 135 -11.23 8.70 -6.85
CA ASP A 135 -9.98 8.03 -7.25
C ASP A 135 -8.73 8.75 -6.76
N ALA A 136 -7.66 7.97 -6.55
CA ALA A 136 -6.32 8.49 -6.36
C ALA A 136 -5.31 7.59 -7.10
N VAL A 137 -4.25 8.19 -7.64
CA VAL A 137 -3.11 7.44 -8.20
C VAL A 137 -1.91 7.62 -7.27
N LEU A 138 -1.29 6.52 -6.88
CA LEU A 138 -0.31 6.50 -5.79
C LEU A 138 1.12 6.58 -6.35
N PRO A 139 2.01 7.42 -5.75
CA PRO A 139 3.46 7.31 -5.94
C PRO A 139 3.97 5.97 -5.37
N PRO A 140 5.20 5.50 -5.65
CA PRO A 140 6.29 6.19 -6.33
C PRO A 140 6.28 6.09 -7.86
N GLY A 141 5.42 5.25 -8.45
CA GLY A 141 5.32 5.11 -9.90
C GLY A 141 5.84 3.76 -10.44
N PRO A 142 6.59 3.72 -11.57
CA PRO A 142 6.75 2.53 -12.40
C PRO A 142 7.38 1.34 -11.68
N GLY A 143 6.89 0.14 -11.96
CA GLY A 143 7.26 -1.06 -11.22
C GLY A 143 6.38 -1.34 -10.01
N SER A 144 5.37 -0.51 -9.76
CA SER A 144 4.33 -0.77 -8.75
C SER A 144 3.38 -1.89 -9.21
N HIS A 145 3.17 -2.89 -8.36
CA HIS A 145 2.34 -4.04 -8.68
C HIS A 145 1.75 -4.72 -7.44
N ALA A 146 0.67 -5.46 -7.64
CA ALA A 146 0.12 -6.40 -6.66
C ALA A 146 -0.26 -5.76 -5.31
N SER A 147 -1.14 -4.76 -5.35
CA SER A 147 -1.59 -4.05 -4.14
C SER A 147 -2.44 -4.89 -3.18
N ASN A 148 -2.42 -4.56 -1.89
CA ASN A 148 -3.28 -5.10 -0.85
C ASN A 148 -3.77 -3.97 0.06
N ILE A 149 -5.06 -3.92 0.39
CA ILE A 149 -5.66 -2.86 1.22
C ILE A 149 -6.45 -3.45 2.39
N ILE A 150 -6.28 -2.90 3.60
CA ILE A 150 -7.07 -3.22 4.79
C ILE A 150 -7.53 -1.95 5.51
N TYR A 151 -8.59 -2.08 6.32
CA TYR A 151 -9.03 -1.05 7.25
C TYR A 151 -8.52 -1.35 8.67
N LEU A 152 -8.01 -0.32 9.35
CA LEU A 152 -7.50 -0.39 10.71
C LEU A 152 -8.50 0.30 11.67
N HIS A 153 -9.35 -0.48 12.34
CA HIS A 153 -10.46 0.04 13.14
C HIS A 153 -10.03 1.05 14.22
N LYS A 154 -8.98 0.73 14.98
CA LYS A 154 -8.44 1.61 16.03
C LYS A 154 -7.96 2.97 15.51
N TYR A 155 -7.46 3.00 14.28
CA TYR A 155 -6.81 4.18 13.70
C TYR A 155 -7.74 4.98 12.77
N GLU A 156 -8.93 4.46 12.49
CA GLU A 156 -9.87 5.00 11.48
C GLU A 156 -9.14 5.32 10.16
N ALA A 157 -8.31 4.37 9.73
CA ALA A 157 -7.40 4.55 8.61
C ALA A 157 -7.37 3.32 7.70
N LEU A 158 -7.19 3.57 6.41
CA LEU A 158 -6.84 2.57 5.41
C LEU A 158 -5.32 2.43 5.37
N LEU A 159 -4.87 1.19 5.24
CA LEU A 159 -3.48 0.84 4.99
C LEU A 159 -3.40 0.06 3.67
N LEU A 160 -2.49 0.47 2.80
CA LEU A 160 -2.34 -0.10 1.46
C LEU A 160 -0.86 -0.42 1.21
N SER A 161 -0.56 -1.68 0.89
CA SER A 161 0.78 -2.15 0.51
C SER A 161 0.85 -2.57 -0.95
N TRP A 162 2.03 -2.52 -1.56
CA TRP A 162 2.28 -3.11 -2.88
C TRP A 162 3.76 -3.37 -3.09
N CYS A 163 4.04 -4.21 -4.09
CA CYS A 163 5.39 -4.52 -4.53
C CYS A 163 5.91 -3.40 -5.42
N TYR A 164 7.11 -2.91 -5.14
CA TYR A 164 7.80 -1.92 -5.93
C TYR A 164 9.08 -2.53 -6.51
N PHE A 165 8.94 -3.05 -7.73
CA PHE A 165 10.00 -3.81 -8.41
C PHE A 165 11.19 -2.95 -8.85
N ALA A 166 11.04 -1.63 -8.95
CA ALA A 166 12.16 -0.76 -9.31
C ALA A 166 13.29 -0.80 -8.25
N THR A 167 12.96 -1.09 -7.00
CA THR A 167 13.93 -1.17 -5.88
C THR A 167 13.82 -2.47 -5.08
N ASN A 168 13.07 -3.47 -5.56
CA ASN A 168 12.81 -4.74 -4.87
C ASN A 168 12.27 -4.56 -3.43
N GLN A 169 11.32 -3.65 -3.28
CA GLN A 169 10.72 -3.29 -1.99
C GLN A 169 9.26 -3.69 -1.91
N VAL A 170 8.77 -3.88 -0.69
CA VAL A 170 7.35 -3.70 -0.38
C VAL A 170 7.19 -2.34 0.27
N VAL A 171 6.34 -1.51 -0.32
CA VAL A 171 6.02 -0.17 0.19
C VAL A 171 4.60 -0.14 0.71
N VAL A 172 4.36 0.78 1.66
CA VAL A 172 3.08 0.94 2.35
C VAL A 172 2.73 2.42 2.44
N THR A 173 1.47 2.75 2.22
CA THR A 173 0.90 4.09 2.47
C THR A 173 -0.34 3.99 3.35
N ARG A 174 -0.62 5.06 4.10
CA ARG A 174 -1.81 5.19 4.95
C ARG A 174 -2.71 6.31 4.46
N ARG A 175 -3.99 6.23 4.79
CA ARG A 175 -4.90 7.36 4.72
C ARG A 175 -5.94 7.28 5.82
N SER A 176 -6.11 8.33 6.61
CA SER A 176 -7.32 8.44 7.44
C SER A 176 -8.56 8.43 6.54
N VAL A 177 -9.65 7.83 6.97
CA VAL A 177 -10.90 7.80 6.18
C VAL A 177 -11.47 9.20 5.89
N THR A 178 -11.10 10.20 6.70
CA THR A 178 -11.50 11.61 6.54
C THR A 178 -10.53 12.44 5.70
N ALA A 179 -9.33 11.92 5.43
CA ALA A 179 -8.33 12.64 4.66
C ALA A 179 -8.55 12.49 3.15
N ASP A 180 -8.28 13.56 2.41
CA ASP A 180 -8.36 13.62 0.95
C ASP A 180 -7.06 13.21 0.26
N ARG A 181 -6.00 12.87 1.02
CA ARG A 181 -4.70 12.50 0.46
C ARG A 181 -4.06 11.34 1.21
N TRP A 182 -3.55 10.38 0.45
CA TRP A 182 -2.68 9.31 0.94
C TRP A 182 -1.32 9.85 1.41
N SER A 183 -0.76 9.27 2.46
CA SER A 183 0.59 9.61 2.89
C SER A 183 1.62 9.25 1.82
N ARG A 184 2.81 9.84 1.90
CA ARG A 184 3.94 9.34 1.12
C ARG A 184 4.18 7.86 1.49
N PRO A 185 4.44 6.98 0.52
CA PRO A 185 4.75 5.58 0.80
C PRO A 185 6.05 5.45 1.57
N VAL A 186 6.08 4.55 2.54
CA VAL A 186 7.26 4.13 3.30
C VAL A 186 7.64 2.70 2.92
N THR A 187 8.92 2.36 2.98
CA THR A 187 9.37 0.99 2.77
C THR A 187 9.07 0.15 4.02
N ALA A 188 8.32 -0.93 3.85
CA ALA A 188 8.04 -1.90 4.91
C ALA A 188 9.03 -3.07 4.90
N ALA A 189 9.47 -3.48 3.71
CA ALA A 189 10.46 -4.53 3.52
C ALA A 189 11.28 -4.29 2.25
N SER A 190 12.50 -4.82 2.21
CA SER A 190 13.39 -4.77 1.05
C SER A 190 14.14 -6.09 0.92
N GLU A 191 14.30 -6.56 -0.31
CA GLU A 191 15.13 -7.72 -0.63
C GLU A 191 16.41 -7.26 -1.31
N GLU A 192 17.57 -7.62 -0.77
CA GLU A 192 18.86 -7.36 -1.42
C GLU A 192 19.02 -8.23 -2.69
N TYR A 193 18.58 -9.49 -2.61
CA TYR A 193 18.62 -10.45 -3.70
C TYR A 193 17.23 -11.03 -3.95
N GLY A 194 16.92 -11.30 -5.22
CA GLY A 194 15.61 -11.80 -5.59
C GLY A 194 14.56 -10.69 -5.67
N SER A 195 13.35 -10.96 -5.21
CA SER A 195 12.21 -10.05 -5.36
C SER A 195 11.20 -10.21 -4.23
N ALA A 196 10.72 -9.07 -3.73
CA ALA A 196 9.63 -8.98 -2.75
C ALA A 196 8.29 -8.89 -3.48
N GLN A 197 7.43 -9.90 -3.33
CA GLN A 197 6.23 -10.08 -4.14
C GLN A 197 4.97 -10.31 -3.32
N ASN A 198 3.82 -10.03 -3.92
CA ASN A 198 2.47 -10.30 -3.43
C ASN A 198 2.25 -10.03 -1.93
N SER A 199 2.54 -8.81 -1.49
CA SER A 199 2.33 -8.45 -0.08
C SER A 199 0.87 -8.63 0.36
N VAL A 200 0.67 -9.09 1.60
CA VAL A 200 -0.63 -9.21 2.28
C VAL A 200 -0.54 -8.59 3.65
N LEU A 201 -1.48 -7.70 3.97
CA LEU A 201 -1.62 -7.09 5.27
C LEU A 201 -2.70 -7.81 6.09
N PHE A 202 -2.51 -7.87 7.41
CA PHE A 202 -3.57 -8.16 8.37
C PHE A 202 -3.31 -7.44 9.69
N TYR A 203 -4.37 -7.18 10.45
CA TYR A 203 -4.29 -6.38 11.68
C TYR A 203 -4.84 -7.17 12.87
N ASP A 204 -3.99 -7.44 13.84
CA ASP A 204 -4.36 -8.02 15.13
C ASP A 204 -4.82 -6.91 16.06
N GLU A 205 -6.14 -6.73 16.17
CA GLU A 205 -6.74 -5.70 17.03
C GLU A 205 -6.46 -5.92 18.51
N GLN A 206 -6.30 -7.18 18.95
CA GLN A 206 -6.07 -7.50 20.36
C GLN A 206 -4.67 -7.09 20.79
N ARG A 207 -3.68 -7.29 19.90
CA ARG A 207 -2.28 -6.91 20.14
C ARG A 207 -1.94 -5.52 19.66
N ASP A 208 -2.82 -4.89 18.88
CA ASP A 208 -2.56 -3.65 18.14
C ASP A 208 -1.30 -3.74 17.27
N VAL A 209 -1.20 -4.82 16.50
CA VAL A 209 -0.07 -5.08 15.60
C VAL A 209 -0.57 -5.29 14.18
N VAL A 210 -0.01 -4.53 13.25
CA VAL A 210 -0.16 -4.79 11.82
C VAL A 210 0.97 -5.72 11.39
N THR A 211 0.62 -6.79 10.70
CA THR A 211 1.57 -7.71 10.09
C THR A 211 1.49 -7.62 8.58
N LEU A 212 2.66 -7.58 7.95
CA LEU A 212 2.82 -7.70 6.50
C LEU A 212 3.54 -9.01 6.20
N LEU A 213 2.89 -9.83 5.39
CA LEU A 213 3.49 -11.00 4.76
C LEU A 213 3.85 -10.65 3.32
N TYR A 214 4.94 -11.17 2.80
CA TYR A 214 5.27 -11.07 1.39
C TYR A 214 6.07 -12.28 0.93
N THR A 215 5.96 -12.64 -0.34
CA THR A 215 6.73 -13.74 -0.90
C THR A 215 8.10 -13.23 -1.37
N SER A 216 9.17 -13.78 -0.81
CA SER A 216 10.54 -13.59 -1.29
C SER A 216 10.90 -14.70 -2.28
N GLN A 217 11.32 -14.32 -3.48
CA GLN A 217 11.71 -15.27 -4.53
C GLN A 217 13.10 -14.98 -5.10
N GLY A 218 13.91 -16.02 -5.24
CA GLY A 218 15.21 -15.98 -5.91
C GLY A 218 16.40 -15.67 -4.98
N GLY A 219 16.15 -15.40 -3.70
CA GLY A 219 17.17 -15.27 -2.65
C GLY A 219 17.44 -16.59 -1.91
N GLN A 220 18.46 -16.59 -1.03
CA GLN A 220 18.84 -17.77 -0.25
C GLN A 220 17.71 -18.29 0.66
N ASP A 221 16.86 -17.39 1.18
CA ASP A 221 15.74 -17.72 2.05
C ASP A 221 14.38 -17.60 1.35
N SER A 222 14.29 -18.00 0.07
CA SER A 222 13.03 -17.91 -0.69
C SER A 222 11.86 -18.59 0.04
N GLY A 223 10.74 -17.88 0.18
CA GLY A 223 9.60 -18.30 0.98
C GLY A 223 8.62 -17.15 1.25
N VAL A 224 7.86 -17.24 2.34
CA VAL A 224 7.02 -16.12 2.83
C VAL A 224 7.72 -15.46 4.01
N HIS A 225 8.01 -14.18 3.86
CA HIS A 225 8.63 -13.33 4.86
C HIS A 225 7.58 -12.51 5.59
N MET A 226 7.92 -12.05 6.80
CA MET A 226 7.03 -11.34 7.70
C MET A 226 7.76 -10.18 8.38
N VAL A 227 7.08 -9.03 8.41
CA VAL A 227 7.49 -7.84 9.15
C VAL A 227 6.26 -7.23 9.82
N THR A 228 6.45 -6.58 10.96
CA THR A 228 5.35 -6.02 11.77
C THR A 228 5.50 -4.52 11.98
N SER A 229 4.38 -3.90 12.34
CA SER A 229 4.26 -2.51 12.76
C SER A 229 3.36 -2.41 13.98
N SER A 230 3.73 -1.54 14.93
CA SER A 230 3.01 -1.30 16.20
C SER A 230 2.43 0.12 16.30
N ASP A 231 2.44 0.87 15.19
CA ASP A 231 1.96 2.26 15.11
C ASP A 231 0.96 2.44 13.94
N GLY A 232 0.21 1.37 13.65
CA GLY A 232 -0.77 1.35 12.56
C GLY A 232 -0.13 1.42 11.17
N GLY A 233 1.10 0.93 10.99
CA GLY A 233 1.82 0.87 9.71
C GLY A 233 2.66 2.10 9.37
N ALA A 234 2.97 2.98 10.34
CA ALA A 234 3.65 4.26 10.08
C ALA A 234 5.14 4.03 9.99
N THR A 235 5.65 3.15 10.86
CA THR A 235 6.98 2.59 10.82
C THR A 235 6.90 1.06 10.82
N TRP A 236 7.96 0.43 10.33
CA TRP A 236 8.05 -1.01 10.18
C TRP A 236 9.32 -1.52 10.85
N GLY A 237 9.25 -2.70 11.48
CA GLY A 237 10.39 -3.31 12.15
C GLY A 237 11.54 -3.61 11.18
N SER A 238 12.78 -3.52 11.66
CA SER A 238 13.98 -3.90 10.89
C SER A 238 14.15 -5.41 10.72
N ASN A 239 13.49 -6.19 11.57
CA ASN A 239 13.63 -7.65 11.62
C ASN A 239 12.60 -8.30 10.70
N ILE A 240 13.06 -8.74 9.53
CA ILE A 240 12.31 -9.56 8.59
C ILE A 240 12.50 -11.03 8.99
N ASN A 241 11.40 -11.72 9.26
CA ASN A 241 11.41 -13.13 9.64
C ASN A 241 10.87 -14.00 8.52
N VAL A 242 11.44 -15.19 8.33
CA VAL A 242 10.86 -16.19 7.41
C VAL A 242 9.67 -16.85 8.12
N ALA A 243 8.45 -16.45 7.73
CA ALA A 243 7.22 -17.05 8.25
C ALA A 243 6.98 -18.45 7.69
N ILE A 244 7.33 -18.67 6.41
CA ILE A 244 7.18 -19.96 5.72
C ILE A 244 8.43 -20.20 4.86
N SER A 245 9.24 -21.20 5.22
CA SER A 245 10.47 -21.58 4.51
C SER A 245 10.21 -22.58 3.35
N LYS A 246 9.19 -22.30 2.54
CA LYS A 246 8.83 -23.11 1.35
C LYS A 246 8.77 -22.20 0.12
N SER A 247 9.80 -22.25 -0.71
CA SER A 247 10.00 -21.34 -1.86
C SER A 247 8.92 -21.42 -2.95
N SER A 248 8.15 -22.51 -3.00
CA SER A 248 7.04 -22.65 -3.94
C SER A 248 5.76 -21.93 -3.49
N ILE A 249 5.68 -21.48 -2.23
CA ILE A 249 4.47 -20.89 -1.65
C ILE A 249 4.42 -19.39 -1.91
N MET A 250 3.24 -18.95 -2.32
CA MET A 250 2.92 -17.57 -2.65
C MET A 250 1.70 -17.13 -1.87
N THR A 251 1.69 -15.86 -1.48
CA THR A 251 0.53 -15.17 -0.89
C THR A 251 -0.06 -14.20 -1.91
N LYS A 252 -1.23 -13.58 -1.66
CA LYS A 252 -1.72 -12.37 -2.36
C LYS A 252 -2.99 -11.76 -1.78
N ASN A 253 -3.94 -12.62 -1.40
CA ASN A 253 -5.27 -12.21 -0.94
C ASN A 253 -5.34 -12.17 0.59
N HIS A 254 -6.37 -11.50 1.12
CA HIS A 254 -6.50 -11.22 2.54
C HIS A 254 -6.40 -12.47 3.42
N VAL A 255 -5.71 -12.31 4.55
CA VAL A 255 -5.80 -13.24 5.68
C VAL A 255 -7.16 -13.02 6.34
N ILE A 256 -7.82 -14.11 6.71
CA ILE A 256 -9.10 -14.07 7.44
C ILE A 256 -8.97 -14.76 8.79
N LYS A 257 -9.89 -14.48 9.71
CA LYS A 257 -9.95 -15.14 11.02
C LYS A 257 -10.77 -16.43 10.97
N SER A 258 -10.42 -17.42 11.79
CA SER A 258 -11.25 -18.60 12.06
C SER A 258 -12.55 -18.24 12.80
N LYS A 259 -13.51 -19.17 12.87
CA LYS A 259 -14.77 -18.97 13.61
C LYS A 259 -14.53 -18.62 15.08
N SER A 260 -13.47 -19.15 15.69
CA SER A 260 -13.11 -18.91 17.09
C SER A 260 -12.30 -17.63 17.31
N ASP A 261 -11.90 -16.95 16.23
CA ASP A 261 -10.99 -15.80 16.24
C ASP A 261 -9.57 -16.10 16.79
N GLN A 262 -9.29 -17.38 17.08
CA GLN A 262 -8.02 -17.85 17.64
C GLN A 262 -6.98 -18.20 16.57
N GLU A 263 -7.41 -18.39 15.32
CA GLU A 263 -6.50 -18.73 14.22
C GLU A 263 -6.63 -17.70 13.09
N TRP A 264 -5.52 -17.44 12.43
CA TRP A 264 -5.43 -16.74 11.17
C TRP A 264 -5.38 -17.75 10.02
N LEU A 265 -6.18 -17.53 8.99
CA LEU A 265 -6.28 -18.36 7.80
C LEU A 265 -5.67 -17.58 6.64
N LEU A 266 -4.52 -18.02 6.16
CA LEU A 266 -3.78 -17.43 5.05
C LEU A 266 -4.07 -18.21 3.77
N PRO A 267 -4.76 -17.61 2.77
CA PRO A 267 -4.89 -18.20 1.45
C PRO A 267 -3.52 -18.16 0.76
N VAL A 268 -3.03 -19.33 0.36
CA VAL A 268 -1.76 -19.48 -0.38
C VAL A 268 -1.97 -20.23 -1.68
N TYR A 269 -1.01 -20.11 -2.58
CA TYR A 269 -0.95 -20.91 -3.80
C TYR A 269 0.49 -21.25 -4.15
N THR A 270 0.67 -22.26 -4.99
CA THR A 270 2.00 -22.68 -5.45
C THR A 270 2.37 -22.04 -6.79
N THR A 271 3.66 -21.90 -7.08
CA THR A 271 4.17 -21.51 -8.41
C THR A 271 3.61 -22.35 -9.55
N PHE A 272 3.34 -23.63 -9.27
CA PHE A 272 2.83 -24.60 -10.22
C PHE A 272 1.31 -24.45 -10.30
N ASP A 273 0.50 -25.23 -9.58
CA ASP A 273 -0.94 -25.30 -9.91
C ASP A 273 -1.92 -25.47 -8.74
N SER A 274 -1.45 -25.49 -7.49
CA SER A 274 -2.29 -25.77 -6.30
C SER A 274 -2.54 -24.54 -5.42
N SER A 275 -3.63 -24.59 -4.64
CA SER A 275 -4.05 -23.52 -3.72
C SER A 275 -4.40 -24.08 -2.36
N ALA A 276 -3.76 -23.61 -1.29
CA ALA A 276 -3.97 -24.10 0.07
C ALA A 276 -4.46 -22.99 1.02
N VAL A 277 -4.93 -23.39 2.19
CA VAL A 277 -5.19 -22.48 3.31
C VAL A 277 -4.32 -22.90 4.49
N TRP A 278 -3.50 -21.98 4.98
CA TRP A 278 -2.55 -22.22 6.06
C TRP A 278 -3.04 -21.54 7.32
N HIS A 279 -2.91 -22.21 8.46
CA HIS A 279 -3.39 -21.71 9.74
C HIS A 279 -2.23 -21.24 10.61
N SER A 280 -2.45 -20.20 11.40
CA SER A 280 -1.55 -19.79 12.47
C SER A 280 -2.33 -19.41 13.72
N ALA A 281 -1.92 -19.95 14.87
CA ALA A 281 -2.54 -19.66 16.17
C ALA A 281 -2.18 -18.26 16.72
N THR A 282 -1.07 -17.67 16.28
CA THR A 282 -0.58 -16.40 16.86
C THR A 282 -0.27 -15.31 15.84
N GLY A 283 -0.27 -15.61 14.55
CA GLY A 283 0.16 -14.68 13.50
C GLY A 283 1.66 -14.40 13.53
N GLU A 284 2.44 -15.21 14.25
CA GLU A 284 3.88 -15.04 14.47
C GLU A 284 4.70 -15.86 13.44
N ALA A 285 5.96 -15.46 13.23
CA ALA A 285 6.86 -16.18 12.32
C ALA A 285 7.08 -17.62 12.79
N GLY A 286 7.07 -18.57 11.86
CA GLY A 286 7.24 -20.00 12.17
C GLY A 286 6.05 -20.68 12.84
N SER A 287 4.95 -19.96 13.10
CA SER A 287 3.69 -20.53 13.64
C SER A 287 2.67 -20.91 12.56
N TRP A 288 3.04 -20.77 11.28
CA TRP A 288 2.20 -21.09 10.14
C TRP A 288 2.40 -22.54 9.74
N GLU A 289 1.46 -23.40 10.11
CA GLU A 289 1.49 -24.82 9.74
C GLU A 289 0.58 -25.09 8.53
N PRO A 290 1.03 -25.91 7.57
CA PRO A 290 0.16 -26.38 6.50
C PRO A 290 -0.84 -27.38 7.10
N LEU A 291 -2.08 -26.95 7.35
CA LEU A 291 -3.13 -27.89 7.77
C LEU A 291 -3.68 -28.71 6.60
N CYS A 292 -3.65 -28.17 5.37
CA CYS A 292 -4.07 -28.88 4.17
C CYS A 292 -3.39 -28.31 2.93
N GLU A 293 -2.73 -29.15 2.12
CA GLU A 293 -2.49 -28.84 0.70
C GLU A 293 -3.81 -28.98 -0.03
N VAL A 294 -4.67 -27.95 0.07
CA VAL A 294 -5.91 -27.94 -0.68
C VAL A 294 -5.54 -28.00 -2.18
N MET A 295 -6.18 -28.91 -2.91
CA MET A 295 -6.04 -29.11 -4.36
C MET A 295 -4.66 -29.57 -4.89
N ALA A 296 -4.06 -30.58 -4.25
CA ALA A 296 -3.09 -31.44 -4.93
C ALA A 296 -3.86 -32.51 -5.76
N GLY A 297 -4.19 -32.17 -7.01
CA GLY A 297 -4.75 -33.11 -7.99
C GLY A 297 -6.22 -32.90 -8.37
N THR A 298 -6.52 -33.19 -9.64
CA THR A 298 -7.78 -33.05 -10.42
C THR A 298 -8.20 -31.65 -10.87
N ASP A 299 -7.84 -30.57 -10.17
CA ASP A 299 -8.23 -29.17 -10.51
C ASP A 299 -7.02 -28.23 -10.69
N ALA A 300 -5.94 -28.76 -11.30
CA ALA A 300 -4.71 -28.00 -11.57
C ALA A 300 -5.03 -26.65 -12.25
N GLY A 301 -4.48 -25.56 -11.72
CA GLY A 301 -4.60 -24.22 -12.31
C GLY A 301 -5.70 -23.34 -11.70
N ARG A 302 -6.40 -23.81 -10.65
CA ARG A 302 -7.25 -22.95 -9.81
C ARG A 302 -6.42 -22.36 -8.67
N VAL A 303 -5.95 -21.13 -8.89
CA VAL A 303 -4.89 -20.50 -8.10
C VAL A 303 -5.33 -19.17 -7.47
N GLN A 304 -4.53 -18.66 -6.52
CA GLN A 304 -4.79 -17.39 -5.81
C GLN A 304 -6.22 -17.28 -5.25
N PRO A 305 -6.60 -18.16 -4.31
CA PRO A 305 -7.93 -18.09 -3.70
C PRO A 305 -8.13 -16.74 -3.01
N THR A 306 -9.31 -16.16 -3.18
CA THR A 306 -9.85 -15.16 -2.27
C THR A 306 -10.92 -15.84 -1.43
N ILE A 307 -10.89 -15.66 -0.11
CA ILE A 307 -11.76 -16.38 0.82
C ILE A 307 -12.59 -15.38 1.60
N VAL A 308 -13.89 -15.61 1.67
CA VAL A 308 -14.83 -14.83 2.47
C VAL A 308 -15.60 -15.75 3.41
N ARG A 309 -15.99 -15.24 4.57
CA ARG A 309 -16.85 -15.95 5.51
C ARG A 309 -18.30 -15.53 5.29
N LYS A 310 -19.17 -16.51 5.06
CA LYS A 310 -20.61 -16.31 4.94
C LYS A 310 -21.24 -16.06 6.31
N ALA A 311 -22.47 -15.53 6.31
CA ALA A 311 -23.24 -15.30 7.53
C ALA A 311 -23.53 -16.59 8.33
N ASP A 312 -23.62 -17.74 7.66
CA ASP A 312 -23.77 -19.07 8.30
C ASP A 312 -22.45 -19.61 8.91
N GLY A 313 -21.36 -18.85 8.79
CA GLY A 313 -20.04 -19.20 9.28
C GLY A 313 -19.21 -20.04 8.32
N ASN A 314 -19.76 -20.61 7.25
CA ASN A 314 -18.98 -21.39 6.29
C ASN A 314 -18.13 -20.47 5.41
N LEU A 315 -16.98 -20.98 4.97
CA LEU A 315 -16.09 -20.28 4.05
C LEU A 315 -16.55 -20.50 2.61
N LEU A 316 -16.35 -19.46 1.81
CA LEU A 316 -16.53 -19.44 0.37
C LEU A 316 -15.23 -18.95 -0.26
N ALA A 317 -14.66 -19.74 -1.15
CA ALA A 317 -13.48 -19.37 -1.92
C ALA A 317 -13.86 -19.05 -3.36
N PHE A 318 -13.17 -18.09 -3.96
CA PHE A 318 -13.14 -17.88 -5.40
C PHE A 318 -11.70 -17.99 -5.91
N TYR A 319 -11.52 -18.61 -7.07
CA TYR A 319 -10.22 -18.86 -7.68
C TYR A 319 -10.16 -18.22 -9.06
N ARG A 320 -9.03 -17.57 -9.37
CA ARG A 320 -8.71 -17.32 -10.79
C ARG A 320 -8.31 -18.64 -11.45
N SER A 321 -8.51 -18.72 -12.75
CA SER A 321 -8.18 -19.88 -13.55
C SER A 321 -7.03 -19.59 -14.51
N ARG A 322 -5.99 -20.44 -14.47
CA ARG A 322 -4.89 -20.48 -15.44
C ARG A 322 -5.34 -20.88 -16.85
N ASP A 323 -6.50 -21.52 -16.97
CA ASP A 323 -7.08 -21.91 -18.26
C ASP A 323 -7.76 -20.74 -18.97
N VAL A 324 -7.74 -19.53 -18.37
CA VAL A 324 -8.31 -18.28 -18.91
C VAL A 324 -9.79 -18.44 -19.35
N ASP A 325 -10.55 -19.19 -18.56
CA ASP A 325 -11.95 -19.52 -18.80
C ASP A 325 -12.90 -18.80 -17.83
N TRP A 326 -13.09 -19.33 -16.62
CA TRP A 326 -14.07 -18.87 -15.62
C TRP A 326 -13.40 -18.68 -14.26
N ILE A 327 -14.02 -17.87 -13.42
CA ILE A 327 -13.78 -17.89 -11.98
C ILE A 327 -14.47 -19.13 -11.42
N TYR A 328 -13.78 -19.84 -10.54
CA TYR A 328 -14.29 -21.03 -9.87
C TYR A 328 -14.58 -20.73 -8.40
N THR A 329 -15.47 -21.50 -7.79
CA THR A 329 -15.81 -21.38 -6.37
C THR A 329 -15.87 -22.72 -5.67
N ALA A 330 -15.50 -22.73 -4.39
CA ALA A 330 -15.59 -23.88 -3.50
C ALA A 330 -16.01 -23.41 -2.10
N THR A 331 -16.53 -24.33 -1.28
CA THR A 331 -16.95 -24.04 0.09
C THR A 331 -16.27 -24.94 1.10
N SER A 332 -16.15 -24.46 2.33
CA SER A 332 -15.64 -25.20 3.48
C SER A 332 -16.48 -24.89 4.71
N ASP A 333 -16.81 -25.90 5.51
CA ASP A 333 -17.58 -25.77 6.75
C ASP A 333 -16.71 -25.86 8.02
N ASP A 334 -15.42 -26.19 7.86
CA ASP A 334 -14.45 -26.53 8.93
C ASP A 334 -13.23 -25.58 8.98
N ASP A 335 -13.45 -24.33 8.57
CA ASP A 335 -12.43 -23.27 8.52
C ASP A 335 -11.28 -23.54 7.55
N GLY A 336 -11.57 -24.19 6.43
CA GLY A 336 -10.63 -24.37 5.32
C GLY A 336 -9.77 -25.62 5.44
N ARG A 337 -10.09 -26.52 6.36
CA ARG A 337 -9.41 -27.82 6.53
C ARG A 337 -9.83 -28.80 5.43
N THR A 338 -11.10 -28.79 5.04
CA THR A 338 -11.62 -29.51 3.88
C THR A 338 -12.45 -28.59 3.00
N TRP A 339 -12.47 -28.88 1.69
CA TRP A 339 -13.16 -28.09 0.68
C TRP A 339 -13.95 -28.99 -0.26
N THR A 340 -15.08 -28.50 -0.73
CA THR A 340 -15.78 -29.10 -1.87
C THR A 340 -14.93 -28.99 -3.14
N SER A 341 -15.13 -29.88 -4.12
CA SER A 341 -14.57 -29.68 -5.47
C SER A 341 -15.00 -28.33 -6.04
N PRO A 342 -14.13 -27.57 -6.73
CA PRO A 342 -14.48 -26.31 -7.34
C PRO A 342 -15.54 -26.48 -8.42
N SER A 343 -16.46 -25.52 -8.48
CA SER A 343 -17.45 -25.41 -9.55
C SER A 343 -17.32 -24.05 -10.23
N ARG A 344 -17.62 -23.99 -11.54
CA ARG A 344 -17.52 -22.74 -12.29
C ARG A 344 -18.62 -21.76 -11.88
N THR A 345 -18.27 -20.48 -11.79
CA THR A 345 -19.22 -19.36 -11.73
C THR A 345 -19.56 -18.88 -13.15
N PRO A 346 -20.54 -17.98 -13.35
CA PRO A 346 -20.75 -17.35 -14.65
C PRO A 346 -19.76 -16.22 -14.97
N LEU A 347 -18.82 -15.89 -14.07
CA LEU A 347 -17.85 -14.82 -14.28
C LEU A 347 -16.61 -15.33 -15.03
N PRO A 348 -16.16 -14.64 -16.09
CA PRO A 348 -14.95 -15.01 -16.83
C PRO A 348 -13.68 -14.82 -16.00
N SER A 349 -12.60 -15.51 -16.39
CA SER A 349 -11.25 -15.34 -15.83
C SER A 349 -10.23 -15.17 -16.97
N ASN A 350 -9.27 -14.26 -16.79
CA ASN A 350 -8.16 -14.01 -17.73
C ASN A 350 -6.78 -14.34 -17.12
N ASP A 351 -6.76 -15.21 -16.09
CA ASP A 351 -5.59 -15.52 -15.26
C ASP A 351 -5.00 -14.31 -14.51
N SER A 352 -5.73 -13.19 -14.38
CA SER A 352 -5.34 -12.10 -13.48
C SER A 352 -5.86 -12.34 -12.07
N GLY A 353 -5.21 -11.71 -11.08
CA GLY A 353 -5.68 -11.74 -9.70
C GLY A 353 -7.12 -11.23 -9.57
N ILE A 354 -7.85 -11.83 -8.63
CA ILE A 354 -9.21 -11.45 -8.23
C ILE A 354 -9.24 -11.27 -6.72
N GLN A 355 -10.16 -10.47 -6.19
CA GLN A 355 -10.42 -10.43 -4.76
C GLN A 355 -11.90 -10.19 -4.48
N ALA A 356 -12.42 -10.88 -3.46
CA ALA A 356 -13.80 -10.80 -3.03
C ALA A 356 -13.88 -10.42 -1.55
N VAL A 357 -14.99 -9.78 -1.17
CA VAL A 357 -15.31 -9.43 0.22
C VAL A 357 -16.80 -9.70 0.48
N MET A 358 -17.13 -10.11 1.71
CA MET A 358 -18.51 -10.16 2.19
C MET A 358 -18.87 -8.78 2.73
N LEU A 359 -19.92 -8.17 2.19
CA LEU A 359 -20.37 -6.84 2.58
C LEU A 359 -21.31 -6.90 3.79
N LYS A 360 -21.39 -5.79 4.52
CA LYS A 360 -22.34 -5.60 5.62
C LYS A 360 -23.80 -5.80 5.21
N SER A 361 -24.14 -5.52 3.95
CA SER A 361 -25.47 -5.79 3.37
C SER A 361 -25.79 -7.28 3.23
N GLY A 362 -24.82 -8.17 3.42
CA GLY A 362 -24.92 -9.62 3.18
C GLY A 362 -24.61 -10.02 1.74
N ARG A 363 -24.31 -9.05 0.85
CA ARG A 363 -23.86 -9.32 -0.53
C ARG A 363 -22.40 -9.71 -0.57
N THR A 364 -22.02 -10.50 -1.57
CA THR A 364 -20.62 -10.69 -1.94
C THR A 364 -20.25 -9.69 -3.03
N ALA A 365 -19.17 -8.95 -2.84
CA ALA A 365 -18.54 -8.16 -3.91
C ALA A 365 -17.30 -8.87 -4.44
N ILE A 366 -17.06 -8.85 -5.74
CA ILE A 366 -15.84 -9.35 -6.37
C ILE A 366 -15.29 -8.36 -7.38
N VAL A 367 -13.98 -8.11 -7.31
CA VAL A 367 -13.24 -7.32 -8.30
C VAL A 367 -12.42 -8.27 -9.16
N PHE A 368 -12.61 -8.19 -10.47
CA PHE A 368 -12.03 -9.10 -11.45
C PHE A 368 -11.93 -8.45 -12.83
N ASN A 369 -11.12 -9.03 -13.72
CA ASN A 369 -11.13 -8.64 -15.12
C ASN A 369 -12.27 -9.34 -15.86
N ASN A 370 -13.21 -8.57 -16.38
CA ASN A 370 -14.43 -9.11 -16.99
C ASN A 370 -14.22 -9.50 -18.46
N VAL A 371 -13.28 -10.41 -18.68
CA VAL A 371 -12.86 -10.89 -19.99
C VAL A 371 -12.17 -12.25 -19.84
N ALA A 372 -12.19 -13.06 -20.90
CA ALA A 372 -11.40 -14.28 -21.01
C ALA A 372 -10.17 -14.04 -21.92
N GLY A 373 -9.16 -14.90 -21.86
CA GLY A 373 -7.92 -14.75 -22.63
C GLY A 373 -6.88 -13.85 -21.94
N SER A 374 -6.02 -13.17 -22.70
CA SER A 374 -4.84 -12.47 -22.16
C SER A 374 -5.01 -10.96 -21.92
N ILE A 375 -6.17 -10.41 -22.26
CA ILE A 375 -6.47 -8.98 -22.09
C ILE A 375 -6.79 -8.71 -20.62
N ARG A 376 -6.33 -7.59 -20.05
CA ARG A 376 -6.54 -7.20 -18.64
C ARG A 376 -7.42 -5.95 -18.49
N TRP A 377 -8.40 -5.82 -19.37
CA TRP A 377 -9.48 -4.83 -19.33
C TRP A 377 -10.76 -5.42 -19.97
N PRO A 378 -11.96 -4.99 -19.56
CA PRO A 378 -12.19 -4.08 -18.45
C PRO A 378 -11.87 -4.70 -17.08
N LEU A 379 -11.51 -3.86 -16.11
CA LEU A 379 -11.53 -4.23 -14.69
C LEU A 379 -12.89 -3.85 -14.13
N SER A 380 -13.59 -4.80 -13.52
CA SER A 380 -14.97 -4.65 -13.10
C SER A 380 -15.17 -5.08 -11.66
N VAL A 381 -16.22 -4.56 -11.04
CA VAL A 381 -16.73 -5.00 -9.73
C VAL A 381 -18.16 -5.50 -9.90
N ALA A 382 -18.46 -6.68 -9.35
CA ALA A 382 -19.80 -7.26 -9.40
C ALA A 382 -20.32 -7.58 -7.99
N LEU A 383 -21.65 -7.57 -7.84
CA LEU A 383 -22.36 -7.90 -6.60
C LEU A 383 -23.24 -9.15 -6.78
N SER A 384 -23.25 -9.99 -5.76
CA SER A 384 -24.09 -11.19 -5.67
C SER A 384 -24.85 -11.22 -4.35
N GLU A 385 -26.11 -11.64 -4.40
CA GLU A 385 -26.97 -11.88 -3.22
C GLU A 385 -27.07 -13.35 -2.83
N ASP A 386 -26.54 -14.25 -3.66
CA ASP A 386 -26.67 -15.71 -3.53
C ASP A 386 -25.30 -16.40 -3.50
N TYR A 387 -24.34 -15.76 -2.85
CA TYR A 387 -22.99 -16.28 -2.61
C TYR A 387 -22.25 -16.68 -3.89
N GLY A 388 -22.46 -15.91 -4.96
CA GLY A 388 -21.73 -16.01 -6.22
C GLY A 388 -22.38 -16.94 -7.25
N ALA A 389 -23.58 -17.46 -7.00
CA ALA A 389 -24.33 -18.22 -8.00
C ALA A 389 -24.82 -17.33 -9.14
N THR A 390 -25.27 -16.11 -8.83
CA THR A 390 -25.66 -15.07 -9.77
C THR A 390 -25.08 -13.70 -9.40
N TRP A 391 -24.90 -12.85 -10.41
CA TRP A 391 -24.24 -11.54 -10.28
C TRP A 391 -25.03 -10.46 -11.02
N PRO A 392 -26.22 -10.06 -10.53
CA PRO A 392 -27.11 -9.17 -11.27
C PRO A 392 -26.55 -7.75 -11.49
N TRP A 393 -25.66 -7.26 -10.62
CA TRP A 393 -25.07 -5.93 -10.73
C TRP A 393 -23.58 -5.98 -11.04
N ILE A 394 -23.14 -5.15 -11.99
CA ILE A 394 -21.74 -5.03 -12.39
C ILE A 394 -21.44 -3.64 -12.93
N ALA A 395 -20.28 -3.11 -12.57
CA ALA A 395 -19.78 -1.83 -13.06
C ALA A 395 -18.28 -1.93 -13.41
N ASP A 396 -17.88 -1.26 -14.50
CA ASP A 396 -16.48 -1.19 -14.90
C ASP A 396 -15.75 -0.07 -14.14
N LEU A 397 -14.73 -0.46 -13.36
CA LEU A 397 -13.75 0.48 -12.81
C LEU A 397 -12.88 1.05 -13.92
N GLU A 398 -12.51 0.22 -14.89
CA GLU A 398 -11.66 0.58 -16.01
C GLU A 398 -12.27 0.04 -17.30
N PRO A 399 -13.17 0.78 -17.98
CA PRO A 399 -13.96 0.27 -19.10
C PRO A 399 -13.17 0.14 -20.42
N VAL A 400 -12.03 0.83 -20.54
CA VAL A 400 -11.24 0.91 -21.77
C VAL A 400 -9.78 0.62 -21.50
N ALA A 401 -9.06 0.17 -22.52
CA ALA A 401 -7.61 0.00 -22.44
C ALA A 401 -6.92 1.34 -22.08
N GLY A 402 -5.96 1.29 -21.17
CA GLY A 402 -5.10 2.44 -20.85
C GLY A 402 -4.30 2.91 -22.06
N SER A 403 -4.02 4.23 -22.12
CA SER A 403 -3.39 4.90 -23.28
C SER A 403 -1.86 4.94 -23.25
N THR A 404 -1.22 4.41 -22.22
CA THR A 404 0.23 4.53 -22.06
C THR A 404 0.98 3.75 -23.14
N LYS A 405 1.87 4.42 -23.90
CA LYS A 405 2.67 3.81 -24.97
C LYS A 405 3.35 2.53 -24.49
N GLY A 406 2.89 1.38 -24.99
CA GLY A 406 3.50 0.06 -24.76
C GLY A 406 2.73 -0.86 -23.80
N ALA A 407 1.84 -0.33 -22.94
CA ALA A 407 0.98 -1.16 -22.09
C ALA A 407 -0.40 -1.28 -22.71
N ARG A 408 -0.84 -2.50 -23.01
CA ARG A 408 -2.17 -2.80 -23.57
C ARG A 408 -3.27 -2.77 -22.50
N GLY A 409 -3.41 -1.68 -21.75
CA GLY A 409 -4.38 -1.56 -20.64
C GLY A 409 -4.24 -2.69 -19.62
N GLU A 410 -3.24 -2.58 -18.73
CA GLU A 410 -2.95 -3.62 -17.75
C GLU A 410 -3.50 -3.25 -16.36
N TYR A 411 -4.77 -3.57 -16.12
CA TYR A 411 -5.40 -3.40 -14.80
C TYR A 411 -5.54 -4.76 -14.12
N SER A 412 -4.90 -4.93 -12.97
CA SER A 412 -4.78 -6.27 -12.39
C SER A 412 -4.44 -6.29 -10.91
N TYR A 413 -4.56 -7.47 -10.31
CA TYR A 413 -4.25 -7.73 -8.90
C TYR A 413 -5.00 -6.76 -7.96
N PRO A 414 -6.34 -6.72 -8.05
CA PRO A 414 -7.13 -5.87 -7.21
C PRO A 414 -7.03 -6.31 -5.74
N SER A 415 -7.35 -5.38 -4.86
CA SER A 415 -7.67 -5.63 -3.47
C SER A 415 -8.85 -4.77 -3.06
N ILE A 416 -9.76 -5.29 -2.23
CA ILE A 416 -11.00 -4.63 -1.85
C ILE A 416 -11.26 -4.82 -0.35
N THR A 417 -11.61 -3.76 0.35
CA THR A 417 -12.09 -3.79 1.74
C THR A 417 -13.30 -2.87 1.89
N GLN A 418 -14.11 -3.06 2.93
CA GLN A 418 -15.26 -2.21 3.26
C GLN A 418 -15.04 -1.53 4.61
N THR A 419 -15.31 -0.24 4.69
CA THR A 419 -15.21 0.55 5.92
C THR A 419 -16.53 0.60 6.70
N PRO A 420 -16.52 1.14 7.94
CA PRO A 420 -17.72 1.26 8.75
C PRO A 420 -18.86 2.06 8.10
N ASP A 421 -18.54 3.04 7.24
CA ASP A 421 -19.48 3.83 6.45
C ASP A 421 -20.06 3.10 5.22
N GLU A 422 -19.79 1.80 5.10
CA GLU A 422 -20.29 0.89 4.04
C GLU A 422 -19.68 1.12 2.65
N ASP A 423 -18.78 2.08 2.52
CA ASP A 423 -18.06 2.33 1.29
C ASP A 423 -17.03 1.23 1.01
N LEU A 424 -16.85 0.94 -0.27
CA LEU A 424 -15.88 -0.02 -0.78
C LEU A 424 -14.63 0.73 -1.19
N HIS A 425 -13.49 0.19 -0.76
CA HIS A 425 -12.17 0.71 -1.00
C HIS A 425 -11.36 -0.30 -1.79
N ILE A 426 -11.06 0.06 -3.03
CA ILE A 426 -10.45 -0.83 -4.01
C ILE A 426 -9.10 -0.26 -4.42
N SER A 427 -8.06 -1.10 -4.44
CA SER A 427 -6.76 -0.76 -5.03
C SER A 427 -6.39 -1.77 -6.10
N TYR A 428 -5.66 -1.36 -7.14
CA TYR A 428 -5.22 -2.27 -8.20
C TYR A 428 -3.96 -1.78 -8.89
N THR A 429 -3.22 -2.70 -9.51
CA THR A 429 -2.13 -2.37 -10.43
C THR A 429 -2.70 -1.57 -11.59
N PHE A 430 -2.12 -0.41 -11.84
CA PHE A 430 -2.52 0.49 -12.93
C PHE A 430 -1.38 0.58 -13.95
N ASN A 431 -1.52 -0.16 -15.05
CA ASN A 431 -0.56 -0.25 -16.16
C ASN A 431 0.87 -0.69 -15.79
N ARG A 432 1.07 -1.26 -14.59
CA ARG A 432 2.38 -1.43 -13.93
C ARG A 432 3.18 -0.14 -13.77
N GLU A 433 2.52 1.00 -13.96
CA GLU A 433 3.10 2.32 -13.81
C GLU A 433 2.81 2.88 -12.42
N SER A 434 1.76 2.42 -11.75
CA SER A 434 1.39 2.86 -10.40
C SER A 434 0.38 1.90 -9.78
N VAL A 435 -0.08 2.23 -8.58
CA VAL A 435 -1.31 1.68 -8.00
C VAL A 435 -2.39 2.75 -8.07
N ARG A 436 -3.57 2.36 -8.55
CA ARG A 436 -4.77 3.20 -8.47
C ARG A 436 -5.65 2.74 -7.33
N TYR A 437 -6.29 3.70 -6.70
CA TYR A 437 -7.26 3.52 -5.64
C TYR A 437 -8.61 4.09 -6.09
N ALA A 438 -9.70 3.40 -5.75
CA ALA A 438 -11.07 3.83 -5.94
C ALA A 438 -11.88 3.66 -4.65
N ARG A 439 -12.70 4.65 -4.32
CA ARG A 439 -13.76 4.62 -3.30
C ARG A 439 -15.10 4.67 -4.02
N ILE A 440 -15.94 3.66 -3.80
CA ILE A 440 -17.25 3.51 -4.42
C ILE A 440 -18.28 3.02 -3.40
N THR A 441 -19.56 3.16 -3.72
CA THR A 441 -20.68 2.60 -2.93
C THR A 441 -21.27 1.37 -3.63
N GLU A 442 -22.09 0.58 -2.93
CA GLU A 442 -22.90 -0.45 -3.59
C GLU A 442 -23.83 0.16 -4.66
N ALA A 443 -24.42 1.33 -4.38
CA ALA A 443 -25.28 2.05 -5.32
C ALA A 443 -24.54 2.38 -6.63
N TRP A 444 -23.27 2.81 -6.55
CA TRP A 444 -22.44 3.04 -7.72
C TRP A 444 -22.32 1.79 -8.61
N ILE A 445 -22.21 0.60 -8.00
CA ILE A 445 -22.14 -0.67 -8.74
C ILE A 445 -23.49 -1.01 -9.37
N MET A 446 -24.58 -0.82 -8.64
CA MET A 446 -25.95 -1.14 -9.09
C MET A 446 -26.46 -0.21 -10.21
N GLU A 447 -25.99 1.02 -10.22
CA GLU A 447 -26.27 2.00 -11.27
C GLU A 447 -25.42 1.75 -12.52
N GLY A 448 -24.24 1.15 -12.35
CA GLY A 448 -23.28 0.92 -13.41
C GLY A 448 -23.68 -0.12 -14.46
N SER A 449 -22.79 -0.26 -15.43
CA SER A 449 -22.86 -1.28 -16.46
C SER A 449 -21.46 -1.74 -16.83
N SER A 450 -21.36 -2.85 -17.55
CA SER A 450 -20.10 -3.36 -18.06
C SER A 450 -20.12 -3.56 -19.57
N GLY A 451 -19.04 -3.13 -20.22
CA GLY A 451 -18.74 -3.46 -21.61
C GLY A 451 -18.07 -4.84 -21.77
N GLY A 452 -17.70 -5.49 -20.65
CA GLY A 452 -17.01 -6.77 -20.62
C GLY A 452 -17.86 -7.97 -21.04
N ALA A 453 -17.27 -9.16 -20.90
CA ALA A 453 -17.87 -10.41 -21.36
C ALA A 453 -19.14 -10.80 -20.58
N TYR A 454 -19.17 -10.54 -19.28
CA TYR A 454 -20.36 -10.71 -18.44
C TYR A 454 -21.08 -9.38 -18.23
N ARG A 455 -22.41 -9.33 -18.40
CA ARG A 455 -23.18 -8.07 -18.35
C ARG A 455 -24.17 -7.97 -17.20
N GLY A 456 -24.10 -8.91 -16.26
CA GLY A 456 -25.13 -9.09 -15.24
C GLY A 456 -26.34 -9.85 -15.77
N LEU A 457 -27.22 -10.24 -14.86
CA LEU A 457 -28.57 -10.66 -15.20
C LEU A 457 -29.35 -9.38 -15.48
N SER A 458 -29.73 -9.17 -16.74
CA SER A 458 -30.40 -7.95 -17.23
C SER A 458 -31.34 -7.32 -16.20
N LYS A 459 -31.30 -5.98 -16.05
CA LYS A 459 -32.36 -5.23 -15.36
C LYS A 459 -33.70 -5.72 -15.93
N ALA A 460 -34.44 -6.51 -15.15
CA ALA A 460 -35.85 -6.70 -15.43
C ALA A 460 -36.42 -5.28 -15.41
N THR A 461 -36.87 -4.84 -16.59
CA THR A 461 -37.34 -3.49 -16.85
C THR A 461 -38.68 -3.26 -16.19
#